data_AF-A0A967F8A1-F1
#
_entry.id   AF-A0A967F8A1-F1
#
_cell.length_a   1.000
_cell.length_b   1.000
_cell.length_c   1.000
_cell.angle_alpha   90.00
_cell.angle_beta   90.00
_cell.angle_gamma   90.00
#
_symmetry.space_group_name_H-M   'P 1'
#
loop_
_entity.id
_entity.type
_entity.pdbx_description
1 polymer ?
#
loop_
_entity_poly.entity_id
_entity_poly.type
_entity_poly.pdbx_seq_one_letter_code
_entity_poly.pdbx_strand_id
1 'polypeptide(L)'
;TTRNTGRKLDRAIIGILTVALAWFVWDRFARVEPVPAIAVSPDQPEQVSPESAPAQAEPSIAILPFENMSRDEANEPFTVGIHDDLLTQVSKINSLKTISRTSVLQYRDSDKTIP
;
A
#
# COMPACT_ATOMS: atom_id res chain seq x y z
N THR A 1 29.16 -34.08 -27.44
CA THR A 1 29.96 -32.91 -27.02
C THR A 1 29.03 -31.85 -26.42
N THR A 2 28.84 -31.80 -25.10
CA THR A 2 28.25 -30.64 -24.36
C THR A 2 28.09 -30.96 -22.87
N ARG A 3 29.13 -30.77 -22.05
CA ARG A 3 29.02 -30.94 -20.57
C ARG A 3 29.68 -29.83 -19.73
N ASN A 4 30.18 -28.76 -20.37
CA ASN A 4 30.89 -27.69 -19.66
C ASN A 4 30.21 -26.30 -19.66
N THR A 5 29.14 -26.09 -20.42
CA THR A 5 28.50 -24.76 -20.56
C THR A 5 27.57 -24.39 -19.39
N GLY A 6 26.99 -25.37 -18.69
CA GLY A 6 26.02 -25.10 -17.61
C GLY A 6 26.62 -24.36 -16.40
N ARG A 7 27.84 -24.70 -15.97
CA ARG A 7 28.45 -24.14 -14.75
C ARG A 7 28.96 -22.70 -14.89
N LYS A 8 29.31 -22.28 -16.11
CA LYS A 8 29.71 -20.89 -16.37
C LYS A 8 28.47 -19.99 -16.49
N LEU A 9 27.40 -20.52 -17.08
CA LEU A 9 26.14 -19.81 -17.22
C LEU A 9 25.44 -19.62 -15.86
N ASP A 10 25.46 -20.64 -15.00
CA ASP A 10 24.88 -20.55 -13.65
C ASP A 10 25.55 -19.47 -12.80
N ARG A 11 26.88 -19.37 -12.87
CA ARG A 11 27.63 -18.29 -12.19
C ARG A 11 27.34 -16.90 -12.77
N ALA A 12 27.14 -16.81 -14.08
CA ALA A 12 26.73 -15.56 -14.72
C ALA A 12 25.32 -15.14 -14.28
N ILE A 13 24.38 -16.10 -14.21
CA ILE A 13 23.02 -15.87 -13.72
C ILE A 13 23.03 -15.42 -12.26
N ILE A 14 23.74 -16.15 -11.38
CA ILE A 14 23.87 -15.80 -9.95
C ILE A 14 24.45 -14.39 -9.79
N GLY A 15 25.51 -14.07 -10.53
CA GLY A 15 26.11 -12.73 -10.51
C GLY A 15 25.11 -11.64 -10.88
N ILE A 16 24.40 -11.79 -12.00
CA ILE A 16 23.40 -10.82 -12.45
C ILE A 16 22.25 -10.69 -11.45
N LEU A 17 21.76 -11.81 -10.90
CA LEU A 17 20.68 -11.80 -9.89
C LEU A 17 21.08 -11.07 -8.62
N THR A 18 22.31 -11.27 -8.13
CA THR A 18 22.80 -10.57 -6.93
C THR A 18 22.92 -9.07 -7.15
N VAL A 19 23.39 -8.63 -8.33
CA VAL A 19 23.46 -7.22 -8.69
C VAL A 19 22.06 -6.61 -8.80
N ALA A 20 21.12 -7.31 -9.42
CA ALA A 20 19.73 -6.88 -9.54
C ALA A 20 19.06 -6.75 -8.15
N LEU A 21 19.29 -7.70 -7.25
CA LEU A 21 18.76 -7.64 -5.88
C LEU A 21 19.37 -6.47 -5.10
N ALA A 22 20.69 -6.27 -5.19
CA ALA A 22 21.37 -5.17 -4.53
C ALA A 22 20.88 -3.81 -5.03
N TRP A 23 20.70 -3.67 -6.35
CA TRP A 23 20.14 -2.46 -6.96
C TRP A 23 18.71 -2.20 -6.46
N PHE A 24 17.87 -3.23 -6.39
CA PHE A 24 16.47 -3.13 -5.93
C PHE A 24 16.36 -2.71 -4.46
N VAL A 25 17.22 -3.27 -3.58
CA VAL A 25 17.27 -2.88 -2.17
C VAL A 25 17.77 -1.44 -2.00
N TRP A 26 18.76 -1.04 -2.81
CA TRP A 26 19.31 0.32 -2.78
C TRP A 26 18.31 1.37 -3.25
N ASP A 27 17.58 1.10 -4.34
CA ASP A 27 16.51 1.98 -4.83
C ASP A 27 15.41 2.16 -3.77
N ARG A 28 15.08 1.11 -3.01
CA ARG A 28 14.09 1.21 -1.93
C ARG A 28 14.55 2.12 -0.79
N PHE A 29 15.85 2.11 -0.46
CA PHE A 29 16.38 2.87 0.68
C PHE A 29 16.70 4.34 0.34
N ALA A 30 17.02 4.65 -0.92
CA ALA A 30 17.36 5.99 -1.38
C ALA A 30 16.16 6.97 -1.46
N ARG A 31 14.93 6.49 -1.25
CA ARG A 31 13.69 7.31 -1.27
C ARG A 31 13.23 7.77 0.12
N VAL A 32 14.09 7.69 1.13
CA VAL A 32 13.85 8.36 2.40
C VAL A 32 14.32 9.80 2.23
N GLU A 33 13.41 10.70 1.87
CA GLU A 33 13.73 12.12 1.75
C GLU A 33 14.26 12.64 3.09
N PRO A 34 15.42 13.33 3.11
CA PRO A 34 15.92 13.97 4.31
C PRO A 34 14.96 15.09 4.71
N VAL A 35 14.32 14.92 5.87
CA VAL A 35 13.49 15.97 6.49
C VAL A 35 14.33 17.25 6.56
N PRO A 36 13.92 18.35 5.90
CA PRO A 36 14.67 19.60 5.99
C PRO A 36 14.62 20.07 7.44
N ALA A 37 15.80 20.17 8.06
CA ALA A 37 15.95 20.77 9.37
C ALA A 37 15.47 22.23 9.29
N ILE A 38 14.32 22.50 9.89
CA ILE A 38 13.78 23.83 10.03
C ILE A 38 14.80 24.64 10.84
N ALA A 39 15.54 25.53 10.17
CA ALA A 39 16.31 26.56 10.83
C ALA A 39 15.33 27.58 11.40
N VAL A 40 14.87 27.34 12.64
CA VAL A 40 13.96 28.24 13.35
C VAL A 40 14.76 29.46 13.79
N SER A 41 14.67 30.55 13.03
CA SER A 41 15.02 31.89 13.51
C SER A 41 13.89 32.36 14.45
N PRO A 42 14.18 32.72 15.71
CA PRO A 42 13.17 33.12 16.66
C PRO A 42 12.93 34.62 16.51
N ASP A 43 11.97 35.04 15.67
CA ASP A 43 11.22 36.32 15.83
C ASP A 43 10.35 36.62 14.59
N GLN A 44 9.30 35.82 14.38
CA GLN A 44 8.16 36.27 13.56
C GLN A 44 6.87 35.59 14.03
N PRO A 45 5.86 36.36 14.51
CA PRO A 45 4.55 35.81 14.83
C PRO A 45 3.75 35.69 13.52
N GLU A 46 4.03 34.68 12.72
CA GLU A 46 3.21 34.32 11.56
C GLU A 46 2.44 33.04 11.85
N GLN A 47 1.12 33.16 11.71
CA GLN A 47 0.13 32.14 11.94
C GLN A 47 0.37 30.97 10.99
N VAL A 48 0.89 29.87 11.52
CA VAL A 48 0.98 28.59 10.81
C VAL A 48 -0.41 27.96 10.70
N SER A 49 -1.20 28.43 9.75
CA SER A 49 -2.08 27.53 9.03
C SER A 49 -1.17 26.52 8.34
N PRO A 50 -1.24 25.22 8.61
CA PRO A 50 -0.55 24.24 7.79
C PRO A 50 -1.31 24.18 6.46
N GLU A 51 -0.99 25.12 5.56
CA GLU A 51 -1.13 24.92 4.12
C GLU A 51 -0.23 23.72 3.79
N SER A 52 -0.83 22.55 3.98
CA SER A 52 -0.19 21.26 3.83
C SER A 52 -0.01 21.08 2.34
N ALA A 53 1.18 21.39 1.82
CA ALA A 53 1.61 20.85 0.54
C ALA A 53 1.27 19.36 0.56
N PRO A 54 0.57 18.81 -0.45
CA PRO A 54 0.12 17.43 -0.39
C PRO A 54 1.36 16.56 -0.38
N ALA A 55 1.75 16.09 0.81
CA ALA A 55 2.63 14.94 0.96
C ALA A 55 2.01 13.89 0.05
N GLN A 56 2.75 13.45 -0.97
CA GLN A 56 2.23 12.55 -1.98
C GLN A 56 1.63 11.34 -1.26
N ALA A 57 0.31 11.34 -1.14
CA ALA A 57 -0.38 10.34 -0.33
C ALA A 57 -0.14 9.02 -1.03
N GLU A 58 0.39 8.04 -0.30
CA GLU A 58 0.50 6.68 -0.83
C GLU A 58 -0.87 6.28 -1.38
N PRO A 59 -0.94 5.77 -2.61
CA PRO A 59 -2.20 5.38 -3.20
C PRO A 59 -2.86 4.34 -2.28
N SER A 60 -4.08 4.64 -1.88
CA SER A 60 -4.81 3.87 -0.88
C SER A 60 -6.17 3.45 -1.42
N ILE A 61 -6.68 2.34 -0.90
CA ILE A 61 -7.93 1.75 -1.34
C ILE A 61 -8.72 1.30 -0.12
N ALA A 62 -9.98 1.75 -0.07
CA ALA A 62 -10.98 1.29 0.87
C ALA A 62 -11.99 0.42 0.12
N ILE A 63 -12.30 -0.73 0.68
CA ILE A 63 -13.40 -1.57 0.23
C ILE A 63 -14.52 -1.32 1.21
N LEU A 64 -15.69 -0.90 0.72
CA LEU A 64 -16.85 -0.64 1.58
C LEU A 64 -17.54 -1.97 1.94
N PRO A 65 -18.21 -2.04 3.09
CA PRO A 65 -19.04 -3.18 3.44
C PRO A 65 -20.09 -3.43 2.35
N PHE A 66 -20.26 -4.68 1.96
CA PHE A 66 -21.30 -5.04 1.00
C PHE A 66 -22.64 -5.24 1.68
N GLU A 67 -23.68 -4.79 1.01
CA GLU A 67 -25.05 -5.04 1.42
C GLU A 67 -25.48 -6.44 0.96
N ASN A 68 -26.19 -7.16 1.84
CA ASN A 68 -26.78 -8.43 1.46
C ASN A 68 -28.03 -8.18 0.61
N MET A 69 -27.91 -8.41 -0.70
CA MET A 69 -29.04 -8.27 -1.63
C MET A 69 -30.01 -9.47 -1.62
N SER A 70 -29.69 -10.52 -0.86
CA SER A 70 -30.61 -11.65 -0.68
C SER A 70 -31.70 -11.29 0.33
N ARG A 71 -32.88 -11.90 0.20
CA ARG A 71 -33.96 -11.80 1.20
C ARG A 71 -33.75 -12.72 2.40
N ASP A 72 -32.67 -13.50 2.38
CA ASP A 72 -32.35 -14.50 3.38
C ASP A 72 -31.12 -14.06 4.21
N GLU A 73 -31.34 -13.86 5.50
CA GLU A 73 -30.34 -13.49 6.50
C GLU A 73 -29.21 -14.52 6.62
N ALA A 74 -29.45 -15.79 6.24
CA ALA A 74 -28.41 -16.82 6.22
C ALA A 74 -27.27 -16.50 5.25
N ASN A 75 -27.46 -15.56 4.31
CA ASN A 75 -26.42 -15.11 3.38
C ASN A 75 -25.57 -13.95 3.92
N GLU A 76 -25.90 -13.38 5.08
CA GLU A 76 -25.10 -12.31 5.70
C GLU A 76 -23.63 -12.72 5.93
N PRO A 77 -23.33 -13.93 6.45
CA PRO A 77 -21.94 -14.37 6.64
C PRO A 77 -21.19 -14.53 5.31
N PHE A 78 -21.88 -14.83 4.22
CA PHE A 78 -21.27 -14.94 2.89
C PHE A 78 -20.82 -13.56 2.40
N THR A 79 -21.69 -12.56 2.48
CA THR A 79 -21.39 -11.17 2.11
C THR A 79 -20.19 -10.64 2.91
N VAL A 80 -20.16 -10.92 4.21
CA VAL A 80 -19.03 -10.59 5.09
C VAL A 80 -17.75 -11.33 4.68
N GLY A 81 -17.85 -12.63 4.39
CA GLY A 81 -16.70 -13.44 3.99
C GLY A 81 -16.06 -12.98 2.68
N ILE A 82 -16.87 -12.64 1.67
CA ILE A 82 -16.37 -12.09 0.40
C ILE A 82 -15.69 -10.74 0.61
N HIS A 83 -16.25 -9.87 1.45
CA HIS A 83 -15.63 -8.59 1.79
C HIS A 83 -14.25 -8.76 2.44
N ASP A 84 -14.12 -9.68 3.41
CA ASP A 84 -12.85 -9.98 4.08
C ASP A 84 -11.81 -10.60 3.13
N ASP A 85 -12.24 -11.46 2.20
CA ASP A 85 -11.35 -12.06 1.22
C ASP A 85 -10.82 -11.00 0.23
N LEU A 86 -11.67 -10.08 -0.23
CA LEU A 86 -11.23 -8.98 -1.09
C LEU A 86 -10.26 -8.04 -0.38
N LEU A 87 -10.50 -7.68 0.89
CA LEU A 87 -9.54 -6.94 1.70
C LEU A 87 -8.19 -7.65 1.77
N THR A 88 -8.22 -8.96 1.99
CA THR A 88 -7.01 -9.79 2.04
C THR A 88 -6.28 -9.80 0.69
N GLN A 89 -7.00 -9.95 -0.42
CA GLN A 89 -6.40 -9.96 -1.76
C GLN A 89 -5.77 -8.61 -2.10
N VAL A 90 -6.46 -7.51 -1.82
CA VAL A 90 -5.97 -6.15 -2.08
C VAL A 90 -4.80 -5.79 -1.18
N SER A 91 -4.77 -6.27 0.07
CA SER A 91 -3.65 -6.04 0.99
C SER A 91 -2.31 -6.63 0.52
N LYS A 92 -2.35 -7.61 -0.40
CA LYS A 92 -1.14 -8.21 -0.99
C LYS A 92 -0.50 -7.34 -2.07
N ILE A 93 -1.18 -6.27 -2.52
CA ILE A 93 -0.65 -5.35 -3.53
C ILE A 93 0.29 -4.36 -2.84
N ASN A 94 1.60 -4.61 -2.92
CA ASN A 94 2.64 -3.82 -2.23
C ASN A 94 2.63 -2.31 -2.55
N SER A 95 2.02 -1.91 -3.67
CA SER A 95 1.92 -0.52 -4.09
C SER A 95 0.67 0.18 -3.57
N LEU A 96 -0.24 -0.50 -2.86
CA LEU A 96 -1.50 0.07 -2.37
C LEU A 96 -1.64 -0.11 -0.87
N LYS A 97 -1.99 0.98 -0.18
CA LYS A 97 -2.34 0.93 1.24
C LYS A 97 -3.81 0.57 1.41
N THR A 98 -4.11 -0.58 1.99
CA THR A 98 -5.49 -0.98 2.30
C THR A 98 -5.99 -0.31 3.57
N ILE A 99 -7.21 0.22 3.54
CA ILE A 99 -7.90 0.77 4.72
C ILE A 99 -8.59 -0.35 5.50
N SER A 100 -8.51 -0.29 6.83
CA SER A 100 -9.04 -1.35 7.71
C SER A 100 -10.56 -1.49 7.62
N ARG A 101 -11.06 -2.72 7.80
CA ARG A 101 -12.51 -3.03 7.87
C ARG A 101 -13.25 -2.17 8.89
N THR A 102 -12.68 -1.99 10.08
CA THR A 102 -13.32 -1.20 11.15
C THR A 102 -13.45 0.28 10.79
N SER A 103 -12.55 0.82 9.97
CA SER A 103 -12.62 2.22 9.53
C SER A 103 -13.78 2.50 8.59
N VAL A 104 -14.21 1.50 7.82
CA VAL A 104 -15.29 1.62 6.82
C VAL A 104 -16.63 1.10 7.34
N LEU A 105 -16.68 0.50 8.53
CA LEU A 105 -17.90 -0.09 9.09
C LEU A 105 -19.03 0.93 9.26
N GLN A 106 -18.69 2.21 9.47
CA GLN A 106 -19.64 3.31 9.51
C GLN A 106 -20.44 3.51 8.21
N TYR A 107 -19.96 2.95 7.08
CA TYR A 107 -20.63 3.05 5.78
C TYR A 107 -21.64 1.92 5.52
N ARG A 108 -21.70 0.90 6.39
CA ARG A 108 -22.51 -0.31 6.15
C ARG A 108 -24.02 -0.02 6.06
N ASP A 109 -24.48 0.86 6.94
CA ASP A 109 -25.90 1.20 7.10
C ASP A 109 -26.11 2.71 6.96
N SER A 110 -25.25 3.39 6.20
CA SER A 110 -25.26 4.85 6.06
C SER A 110 -25.68 5.30 4.67
N ASP A 111 -26.47 6.37 4.60
CA ASP A 111 -26.76 7.09 3.35
C ASP A 111 -25.60 8.00 2.90
N LYS A 112 -24.41 7.81 3.48
CA LYS A 112 -23.25 8.66 3.21
C LYS A 112 -22.70 8.35 1.82
N THR A 113 -22.80 9.31 0.91
CA THR A 113 -22.24 9.20 -0.43
C THR A 113 -20.73 8.99 -0.39
N ILE A 114 -20.27 8.06 -1.21
CA ILE A 114 -18.84 7.75 -1.37
C ILE A 114 -18.17 8.99 -2.00
N PRO A 115 -17.10 9.54 -1.38
CA PRO A 115 -16.40 10.71 -1.90
C PRO A 115 -15.62 10.41 -3.19
#